data_AF-A1ZSE0-F1
#
_entry.id   AF-A1ZSE0-F1
#
_cell.length_a   1.000
_cell.length_b   1.000
_cell.length_c   1.000
_cell.angle_alpha   90.00
_cell.angle_beta   90.00
_cell.angle_gamma   90.00
#
_symmetry.space_group_name_H-M   'P 1'
#
loop_
_entity.id
_entity.type
_entity.pdbx_description
1 polymer ?
#
loop_
_entity_poly.entity_id
_entity_poly.type
_entity_poly.pdbx_seq_one_letter_code
_entity_poly.pdbx_strand_id
1 'polypeptide(L)'
;MFAHHSQVWTFAQIHNLGIATDGLLAIEFGNESAAPSAIAEVMVNAIDTQNKHALDQVIAQLRKQYQADLQDDVAVVRVLLR
;
A
#
# COMPACT_ATOMS: atom_id res chain seq x y z
N MET A 1 0.40 -23.51 -23.69
CA MET A 1 1.84 -23.23 -23.51
C MET A 1 1.91 -21.96 -22.68
N PHE A 2 1.92 -22.08 -21.34
CA PHE A 2 1.91 -20.92 -20.44
C PHE A 2 3.36 -20.56 -20.13
N ALA A 3 3.79 -19.40 -20.59
CA ALA A 3 5.09 -18.87 -20.24
C ALA A 3 5.02 -18.41 -18.77
N HIS A 4 5.55 -19.24 -17.86
CA HIS A 4 5.86 -18.83 -16.49
C HIS A 4 7.05 -17.86 -16.54
N HIS A 5 6.78 -16.61 -16.93
CA HIS A 5 7.76 -15.55 -16.80
C HIS A 5 7.74 -15.05 -15.36
N SER A 6 8.48 -15.73 -14.49
CA SER A 6 8.89 -15.16 -13.21
C SER A 6 9.84 -13.99 -13.52
N GLN A 7 9.38 -12.76 -13.32
CA GLN A 7 10.26 -11.60 -13.34
C GLN A 7 11.08 -11.61 -12.05
N VAL A 8 12.35 -12.00 -12.18
CA VAL A 8 13.30 -11.94 -11.07
C VAL A 8 13.94 -10.57 -11.10
N TRP A 9 13.54 -9.71 -10.17
CA TRP A 9 14.22 -8.44 -9.95
C TRP A 9 15.30 -8.60 -8.90
N THR A 10 16.57 -8.52 -9.33
CA THR A 10 17.71 -8.44 -8.42
C THR A 10 17.91 -7.00 -7.99
N PHE A 11 17.48 -6.69 -6.78
CA PHE A 11 17.70 -5.39 -6.17
C PHE A 11 18.88 -5.49 -5.19
N ALA A 12 20.03 -4.92 -5.55
CA ALA A 12 21.23 -5.01 -4.74
C ALA A 12 21.19 -4.19 -3.43
N GLN A 13 20.20 -3.30 -3.26
CA GLN A 13 20.15 -2.30 -2.17
C GLN A 13 18.73 -2.01 -1.64
N ILE A 14 17.76 -2.93 -1.79
CA ILE A 14 16.45 -2.73 -1.14
C ILE A 14 16.54 -3.16 0.31
N HIS A 15 16.43 -2.20 1.22
CA HIS A 15 16.35 -2.43 2.66
C HIS A 15 14.91 -2.54 3.18
N ASN A 16 13.94 -2.06 2.38
CA ASN A 16 12.54 -2.02 2.76
C ASN A 16 11.66 -2.39 1.56
N LEU A 17 11.02 -3.55 1.64
CA LEU A 17 10.11 -4.06 0.64
C LEU A 17 8.68 -3.99 1.18
N GLY A 18 7.82 -3.23 0.51
CA GLY A 18 6.38 -3.23 0.75
C GLY A 18 5.66 -4.11 -0.26
N ILE A 19 4.72 -4.92 0.21
CA ILE A 19 3.82 -5.74 -0.61
C ILE A 19 2.40 -5.38 -0.19
N ALA A 20 1.52 -5.09 -1.14
CA ALA A 20 0.13 -4.78 -0.86
C ALA A 20 -0.80 -5.61 -1.76
N THR A 21 -2.04 -5.80 -1.32
CA THR A 21 -3.11 -6.29 -2.19
C THR A 21 -3.48 -5.24 -3.24
N ASP A 22 -4.08 -5.69 -4.32
CA ASP A 22 -4.66 -4.85 -5.37
C ASP A 22 -5.79 -3.95 -4.86
N GLY A 23 -6.44 -4.29 -3.74
CA GLY A 23 -7.38 -3.39 -3.06
C GLY A 23 -6.81 -2.00 -2.73
N LEU A 24 -5.48 -1.86 -2.60
CA LEU A 24 -4.83 -0.54 -2.48
C LEU A 24 -5.00 0.33 -3.74
N LEU A 25 -5.03 -0.29 -4.92
CA LEU A 25 -5.26 0.38 -6.20
C LEU A 25 -6.74 0.63 -6.47
N ALA A 26 -7.63 -0.10 -5.78
CA ALA A 26 -9.08 0.06 -5.86
C ALA A 26 -9.63 1.17 -4.95
N ILE A 27 -8.76 1.94 -4.28
CA ILE A 27 -9.18 3.10 -3.50
C ILE A 27 -9.59 4.21 -4.47
N GLU A 28 -10.87 4.58 -4.43
CA GLU A 28 -11.39 5.70 -5.19
C GLU A 28 -11.19 6.99 -4.41
N PHE A 29 -10.68 8.03 -5.05
CA PHE A 29 -10.43 9.33 -4.42
C PHE A 29 -11.37 10.37 -5.02
N GLY A 30 -12.00 11.20 -4.18
CA GLY A 30 -12.79 12.34 -4.65
C GLY A 30 -11.96 13.38 -5.44
N ASN A 31 -10.63 13.33 -5.30
CA ASN A 31 -9.67 14.06 -6.12
C ASN A 31 -8.59 13.12 -6.66
N GLU A 32 -8.70 12.73 -7.93
CA GLU A 32 -7.76 11.80 -8.59
C GLU A 32 -6.30 12.26 -8.55
N SER A 33 -6.04 13.57 -8.47
CA SER A 33 -4.68 14.12 -8.40
C SER A 33 -3.96 13.75 -7.09
N ALA A 34 -4.71 13.37 -6.05
CA ALA A 34 -4.16 12.99 -4.75
C ALA A 34 -3.82 11.49 -4.63
N ALA A 35 -4.28 10.67 -5.57
CA ALA A 35 -4.18 9.21 -5.47
C ALA A 35 -2.72 8.70 -5.33
N PRO A 36 -1.71 9.20 -6.09
CA PRO A 36 -0.35 8.71 -5.95
C PRO A 36 0.27 9.00 -4.59
N SER A 37 0.01 10.18 -4.02
CA SER A 37 0.52 10.58 -2.71
C SER A 37 -0.15 9.80 -1.58
N ALA A 38 -1.46 9.57 -1.69
CA ALA A 38 -2.21 8.79 -0.72
C ALA A 38 -1.77 7.31 -0.66
N ILE A 39 -1.56 6.69 -1.82
CA ILE A 39 -1.06 5.29 -1.89
C ILE A 39 0.33 5.17 -1.24
N ALA A 40 1.22 6.13 -1.49
CA ALA A 40 2.53 6.17 -0.87
C ALA A 40 2.44 6.30 0.67
N GLU A 41 1.49 7.09 1.17
CA GLU A 41 1.24 7.25 2.59
C GLU A 41 0.84 5.92 3.25
N VAL A 42 -0.04 5.13 2.61
CA VAL A 42 -0.38 3.78 3.09
C VAL A 42 0.87 2.90 3.14
N MET A 43 1.67 2.87 2.08
CA MET A 43 2.84 1.98 2.01
C MET A 43 3.92 2.30 3.07
N VAL A 44 4.05 3.56 3.48
CA VAL A 44 5.05 3.99 4.47
C VAL A 44 4.51 3.92 5.90
N ASN A 45 3.29 4.39 6.12
CA ASN A 45 2.76 4.65 7.47
C ASN A 45 1.80 3.57 7.99
N ALA A 46 1.23 2.72 7.12
CA ALA A 46 0.26 1.72 7.56
C ALA A 46 0.88 0.57 8.38
N ILE A 47 2.20 0.46 8.41
CA ILE A 47 2.91 -0.65 9.04
C ILE A 47 3.78 -0.14 10.18
N ASP A 48 3.16 -0.17 11.37
CA ASP A 48 3.79 0.06 12.66
C ASP A 48 3.65 -1.20 13.53
N THR A 49 4.78 -1.78 13.93
CA THR A 49 4.81 -3.00 14.76
C THR A 49 4.34 -2.75 16.19
N GLN A 50 4.29 -1.49 16.64
CA GLN A 50 3.81 -1.09 17.96
C GLN A 50 2.30 -0.77 17.96
N ASN A 51 1.73 -0.49 16.79
CA ASN A 51 0.33 -0.12 16.64
C ASN A 51 -0.38 -1.03 15.63
N LYS A 52 -1.09 -2.04 16.15
CA LYS A 52 -1.87 -3.00 15.36
C LYS A 52 -3.01 -2.39 14.53
N HIS A 53 -3.36 -1.13 14.75
CA HIS A 53 -4.42 -0.40 14.04
C HIS A 53 -3.86 0.69 13.11
N ALA A 54 -2.55 0.72 12.85
CA ALA A 54 -1.92 1.76 12.04
C ALA A 54 -2.53 1.83 10.63
N LEU A 55 -2.77 0.69 9.98
CA LEU A 55 -3.44 0.64 8.68
C LEU A 55 -4.84 1.27 8.73
N ASP A 56 -5.67 0.86 9.69
CA ASP A 56 -7.03 1.41 9.86
C ASP A 56 -7.01 2.93 10.07
N GLN A 57 -6.03 3.43 10.83
CA GLN A 57 -5.87 4.85 11.12
C GLN A 57 -5.48 5.64 9.87
N VAL A 58 -4.51 5.14 9.09
CA VAL A 58 -4.09 5.77 7.84
C VAL A 58 -5.25 5.78 6.84
N ILE A 59 -5.95 4.66 6.67
CA ILE A 59 -7.13 4.58 5.81
C ILE A 59 -8.21 5.57 6.27
N ALA A 60 -8.51 5.65 7.58
CA ALA A 60 -9.47 6.61 8.10
C ALA A 60 -9.07 8.07 7.86
N GLN A 61 -7.77 8.38 7.87
CA GLN A 61 -7.26 9.71 7.50
C GLN A 61 -7.46 9.98 6.01
N LEU A 62 -7.16 9.01 5.14
CA LEU A 62 -7.37 9.14 3.70
C LEU A 62 -8.84 9.40 3.36
N ARG A 63 -9.76 8.65 3.99
CA ARG A 63 -11.21 8.86 3.83
C ARG A 63 -11.64 10.28 4.19
N LYS A 64 -11.06 10.85 5.25
CA LYS A 64 -11.37 12.23 5.69
C LYS A 64 -10.72 13.29 4.79
N GLN A 65 -9.46 13.12 4.43
CA GLN A 65 -8.66 14.15 3.76
C GLN A 65 -8.91 14.19 2.25
N TYR A 66 -9.14 13.04 1.63
CA TYR A 66 -9.24 12.89 0.18
C TYR A 66 -10.62 12.41 -0.29
N GLN A 67 -11.60 12.32 0.62
CA GLN A 67 -12.91 11.74 0.35
C GLN A 67 -12.76 10.34 -0.28
N ALA A 68 -11.80 9.57 0.23
CA ALA A 68 -11.49 8.27 -0.31
C ALA A 68 -12.57 7.24 0.09
N ASP A 69 -12.83 6.28 -0.80
CA ASP A 69 -13.69 5.13 -0.52
C ASP A 69 -13.00 3.82 -0.89
N LEU A 70 -13.18 2.79 -0.05
CA LEU A 70 -12.58 1.48 -0.25
C LEU A 70 -13.54 0.60 -1.01
N GLN A 71 -13.12 0.14 -2.18
CA GLN A 71 -13.92 -0.80 -2.99
C GLN A 71 -13.57 -2.26 -2.73
N ASP A 72 -12.44 -2.51 -2.05
CA ASP A 72 -11.92 -3.86 -1.80
C ASP A 72 -11.06 -3.91 -0.52
N ASP A 73 -10.75 -5.13 -0.07
CA ASP A 73 -9.95 -5.38 1.11
C ASP A 73 -8.47 -4.99 0.88
N VAL A 74 -7.97 -4.16 1.79
CA VAL A 74 -6.57 -3.70 1.77
C VAL A 74 -5.76 -4.47 2.80
N ALA A 75 -4.70 -5.14 2.34
CA ALA A 75 -3.67 -5.68 3.20
C ALA A 75 -2.30 -5.21 2.73
N VAL A 76 -1.43 -4.86 3.67
CA VAL A 76 -0.06 -4.40 3.40
C VAL A 76 0.90 -5.15 4.32
N VAL A 77 2.00 -5.64 3.75
CA VAL A 77 3.10 -6.32 4.44
C VAL A 77 4.40 -5.59 4.16
N ARG A 78 5.21 -5.38 5.19
CA ARG A 78 6.55 -4.79 5.09
C ARG A 78 7.59 -5.82 5.47
N VAL A 79 8.57 -5.99 4.60
CA VAL A 79 9.73 -6.83 4.84
C VAL A 79 10.95 -5.93 4.93
N LEU A 80 11.59 -5.94 6.10
CA LEU A 80 12.90 -5.33 6.28
C LEU A 80 13.96 -6.36 5.87
N LEU A 81 14.70 -6.04 4.81
CA LEU A 81 15.75 -6.91 4.26
C LEU A 81 17.09 -6.49 4.88
N ARG A 82 17.79 -7.46 5.48
CA ARG A 82 19.08 -7.28 6.18
C ARG A 82 20.25 -7.55 5.25
#